data_AF-A0AAV5GYF4-F1
#
_entry.id   AF-A0AAV5GYF4-F1
#
_cell.length_a   1.000
_cell.length_b   1.000
_cell.length_c   1.000
_cell.angle_alpha   90.00
_cell.angle_beta   90.00
_cell.angle_gamma   90.00
#
_symmetry.space_group_name_H-M   'P 1'
#
loop_
_entity.id
_entity.type
_entity.pdbx_description
1 polymer ?
#
loop_
_entity_poly.entity_id
_entity_poly.type
_entity_poly.pdbx_seq_one_letter_code
_entity_poly.pdbx_strand_id
1 'polypeptide(L)'
;MATDAMLDALGELSSFGSGHLPTALPGQPPAATKNIELICENIVHSGSLPRADCLRIGLIGYRDHPPQDNSFVTKSFPFTSSVPTMKEQLKSLYASGGGDGPEAVTAGIKAAMELEWRPAAAKMAVLIADAPCHGIGEYGDGFPQGAPDGDDPLVLARQMAAAGIPLFVVACEPALSGYQFGLDWFRALTVITSALLVPLTTASLLSHVIVGSALEHLEMERLIQEVGQAVAERLHAGMQTVDDVAKELHERLLLRGEETKQLAFESIHRDSDEARHNVDVFVNAPDLATAKPQLQKVRGSRFTEKYLQSRYNSSFMRGPSSDILYPSLPPRPGSSSPSSTSTVAGSPGTSPTRRVISEFKPFAAGAGLSVADAPLVVGAENAPKVEDSDEVDKLAQSVELRFAGISLEQAKRITIASAWRTAPPRA
;
A
#
# COMPACT_ATOMS: atom_id res chain seq x y z
N MET A 1 -7.76 -4.25 9.65
CA MET A 1 -6.45 -4.68 9.14
C MET A 1 -5.82 -5.71 10.04
N ALA A 2 -5.65 -6.93 9.57
CA ALA A 2 -4.39 -7.64 9.65
C ALA A 2 -4.53 -8.81 8.67
N THR A 3 -3.88 -8.70 7.52
CA THR A 3 -3.47 -9.87 6.76
C THR A 3 -2.22 -10.46 7.40
N ASP A 4 -1.90 -11.69 7.02
CA ASP A 4 -0.56 -12.24 7.23
C ASP A 4 0.49 -11.26 6.67
N ALA A 5 0.23 -10.55 5.55
CA ALA A 5 1.05 -9.44 5.04
C ALA A 5 1.36 -8.30 6.02
N MET A 6 0.43 -7.89 6.89
CA MET A 6 0.72 -6.87 7.92
C MET A 6 1.67 -7.44 8.96
N LEU A 7 1.44 -8.68 9.40
CA LEU A 7 2.22 -9.34 10.44
C LEU A 7 3.57 -9.87 9.91
N ASP A 8 3.67 -10.18 8.62
CA ASP A 8 4.88 -10.57 7.88
C ASP A 8 5.68 -9.35 7.45
N ALA A 9 5.05 -8.26 6.96
CA ALA A 9 5.75 -6.99 6.84
C ALA A 9 6.35 -6.56 8.19
N LEU A 10 5.64 -6.87 9.29
CA LEU A 10 6.06 -6.53 10.66
C LEU A 10 6.90 -7.64 11.33
N GLY A 11 7.08 -8.80 10.70
CA GLY A 11 7.74 -10.00 11.24
C GLY A 11 8.96 -10.46 10.43
N GLU A 12 8.90 -10.43 9.10
CA GLU A 12 9.94 -10.90 8.18
C GLU A 12 11.16 -9.97 8.05
N LEU A 13 11.11 -8.74 8.58
CA LEU A 13 12.32 -7.92 8.74
C LEU A 13 13.17 -8.33 9.96
N SER A 14 12.76 -9.39 10.69
CA SER A 14 13.54 -9.99 11.78
C SER A 14 14.08 -11.40 11.48
N SER A 15 13.71 -12.03 10.36
CA SER A 15 13.99 -13.46 10.10
C SER A 15 14.85 -13.77 8.87
N PHE A 16 15.55 -12.80 8.28
CA PHE A 16 16.67 -13.11 7.36
C PHE A 16 17.93 -13.48 8.17
N GLY A 17 17.94 -14.69 8.73
CA GLY A 17 19.08 -15.25 9.44
C GLY A 17 18.80 -16.59 10.09
N SER A 18 19.00 -17.68 9.33
CA SER A 18 19.38 -19.04 9.79
C SER A 18 18.56 -19.67 10.94
N GLY A 19 17.72 -20.66 10.60
CA GLY A 19 17.63 -21.94 11.34
C GLY A 19 17.54 -21.91 12.89
N HIS A 20 16.89 -20.92 13.47
CA HIS A 20 16.47 -20.88 14.87
C HIS A 20 15.44 -19.77 15.00
N LEU A 21 14.25 -20.05 15.52
CA LEU A 21 13.30 -19.00 15.88
C LEU A 21 14.01 -17.99 16.80
N PRO A 22 14.13 -16.70 16.44
CA PRO A 22 14.36 -15.69 17.45
C PRO A 22 13.01 -15.45 18.11
N THR A 23 12.77 -16.13 19.23
CA THR A 23 11.82 -15.66 20.24
C THR A 23 12.11 -14.18 20.46
N ALA A 24 11.09 -13.32 20.30
CA ALA A 24 11.20 -11.89 20.56
C ALA A 24 11.99 -11.65 21.86
N LEU A 25 12.98 -10.76 21.84
CA LEU A 25 13.71 -10.36 23.04
C LEU A 25 12.69 -9.99 24.14
N PRO A 26 12.82 -10.54 25.36
CA PRO A 26 11.83 -10.30 26.41
C PRO A 26 11.80 -8.81 26.76
N GLY A 27 10.70 -8.14 26.38
CA GLY A 27 10.42 -6.74 26.74
C GLY A 27 10.12 -5.78 25.58
N GLN A 28 10.30 -6.15 24.31
CA GLN A 28 9.98 -5.27 23.18
C GLN A 28 8.58 -5.59 22.58
N PRO A 29 7.69 -4.59 22.40
CA PRO A 29 6.40 -4.82 21.76
C PRO A 29 6.60 -5.16 20.26
N PRO A 30 5.77 -6.04 19.67
CA PRO A 30 5.82 -6.35 18.24
C PRO A 30 5.77 -5.07 17.38
N ALA A 31 6.47 -5.03 16.24
CA ALA A 31 6.54 -3.83 15.37
C ALA A 31 5.13 -3.29 15.01
N ALA A 32 4.17 -4.19 14.83
CA ALA A 32 2.77 -3.86 14.60
C ALA A 32 2.11 -3.05 15.71
N THR A 33 2.42 -3.41 16.96
CA THR A 33 1.92 -2.75 18.15
C THR A 33 2.49 -1.35 18.31
N LYS A 34 3.75 -1.13 17.90
CA LYS A 34 4.37 0.20 17.89
C LYS A 34 3.77 1.10 16.80
N ASN A 35 3.49 0.54 15.62
CA ASN A 35 2.90 1.29 14.52
C ASN A 35 1.51 1.82 14.86
N ILE A 36 0.66 1.04 15.54
CA ILE A 36 -0.68 1.50 15.91
C ILE A 36 -0.64 2.63 16.94
N GLU A 37 0.29 2.60 17.89
CA GLU A 37 0.49 3.70 18.84
C GLU A 37 0.85 4.99 18.09
N LEU A 38 1.86 4.91 17.22
CA LEU A 38 2.29 6.05 16.41
C LEU A 38 1.16 6.59 15.53
N ILE A 39 0.32 5.72 14.94
CA ILE A 39 -0.83 6.15 14.15
C ILE A 39 -1.83 6.92 15.01
N CYS A 40 -2.22 6.35 16.16
CA CYS A 40 -3.18 6.98 17.06
C CYS A 40 -2.65 8.32 17.58
N GLU A 41 -1.42 8.32 18.07
CA GLU A 41 -0.77 9.50 18.62
C GLU A 41 -0.62 10.58 17.55
N ASN A 42 -0.09 10.28 16.37
CA ASN A 42 0.13 11.29 15.35
C ASN A 42 -1.18 11.89 14.82
N ILE A 43 -2.23 11.08 14.65
CA ILE A 43 -3.54 11.60 14.22
C ILE A 43 -4.13 12.52 15.31
N VAL A 44 -4.07 12.12 16.58
CA VAL A 44 -4.58 12.95 17.70
C VAL A 44 -3.77 14.24 17.84
N HIS A 45 -2.44 14.16 17.80
CA HIS A 45 -1.55 15.33 17.93
C HIS A 45 -1.55 16.24 16.70
N SER A 46 -2.09 15.79 15.56
CA SER A 46 -2.21 16.62 14.37
C SER A 46 -3.13 17.84 14.54
N GLY A 47 -3.98 17.85 15.58
CA GLY A 47 -4.99 18.90 15.78
C GLY A 47 -6.16 18.84 14.79
N SER A 48 -6.20 17.84 13.90
CA SER A 48 -7.26 17.70 12.89
C SER A 48 -8.57 17.13 13.45
N LEU A 49 -8.55 16.69 14.72
CA LEU A 49 -9.72 16.16 15.42
C LEU A 49 -10.20 17.14 16.50
N PRO A 50 -11.52 17.32 16.71
CA PRO A 50 -12.03 18.20 17.76
C PRO A 50 -11.60 17.77 19.18
N ARG A 51 -11.54 16.46 19.43
CA ARG A 51 -11.12 15.86 20.70
C ARG A 51 -10.45 14.50 20.42
N ALA A 52 -9.55 14.06 21.29
CA ALA A 52 -8.83 12.80 21.12
C ALA A 52 -9.76 11.57 21.06
N ASP A 53 -10.85 11.57 21.84
CA ASP A 53 -11.86 10.50 21.86
C ASP A 53 -12.77 10.48 20.62
N CYS A 54 -12.63 11.46 19.72
CA CYS A 54 -13.28 11.42 18.41
C CYS A 54 -12.63 10.37 17.49
N LEU A 55 -11.36 9.99 17.70
CA LEU A 55 -10.75 8.89 16.97
C LEU A 55 -11.30 7.56 17.49
N ARG A 56 -11.80 6.74 16.56
CA ARG A 56 -12.14 5.34 16.84
C ARG A 56 -11.53 4.45 15.76
N ILE A 57 -10.98 3.33 16.18
CA ILE A 57 -10.30 2.39 15.30
C ILE A 57 -10.95 1.02 15.48
N GLY A 58 -11.28 0.39 14.36
CA GLY A 58 -11.72 -1.00 14.30
C GLY A 58 -10.62 -1.85 13.67
N LEU A 59 -10.62 -3.14 13.96
CA LEU A 59 -9.65 -4.09 13.44
C LEU A 59 -10.38 -5.25 12.79
N ILE A 60 -9.93 -5.68 11.63
CA ILE A 60 -10.46 -6.85 10.93
C ILE A 60 -9.25 -7.59 10.42
N GLY A 61 -9.07 -8.81 10.89
CA GLY A 61 -8.19 -9.78 10.25
C GLY A 61 -8.98 -10.59 9.24
N TYR A 62 -8.38 -10.91 8.10
CA TYR A 62 -8.96 -11.82 7.12
C TYR A 62 -7.87 -12.77 6.62
N ARG A 63 -8.29 -13.94 6.14
CA ARG A 63 -7.43 -15.00 5.60
C ARG A 63 -8.07 -15.56 4.32
N ASP A 64 -8.01 -16.86 4.10
CA ASP A 64 -8.63 -17.54 2.96
C ASP A 64 -9.85 -18.37 3.38
N HIS A 65 -10.65 -18.78 2.40
CA HIS A 65 -11.76 -19.69 2.55
C HIS A 65 -11.28 -21.16 2.62
N PRO A 66 -12.02 -22.04 3.32
CA PRO A 66 -11.82 -23.48 3.21
C PRO A 66 -12.02 -23.97 1.76
N PRO A 67 -11.19 -24.88 1.24
CA PRO A 67 -10.21 -25.70 1.96
C PRO A 67 -8.80 -25.08 2.11
N GLN A 68 -8.55 -23.90 1.54
CA GLN A 68 -7.22 -23.27 1.53
C GLN A 68 -6.76 -22.83 2.92
N ASP A 69 -7.69 -22.33 3.74
CA ASP A 69 -7.50 -22.09 5.16
C ASP A 69 -8.71 -22.60 5.95
N ASN A 70 -8.46 -23.26 7.09
CA ASN A 70 -9.49 -23.82 7.97
C ASN A 70 -9.58 -23.10 9.34
N SER A 71 -8.84 -22.01 9.54
CA SER A 71 -8.77 -21.26 10.79
C SER A 71 -9.95 -20.30 10.95
N PHE A 72 -10.02 -19.26 10.12
CA PHE A 72 -11.13 -18.33 10.00
C PHE A 72 -11.03 -17.55 8.69
N VAL A 73 -12.15 -17.15 8.10
CA VAL A 73 -12.15 -16.26 6.92
C VAL A 73 -11.99 -14.80 7.36
N THR A 74 -12.76 -14.37 8.36
CA THR A 74 -12.70 -13.02 8.94
C THR A 74 -12.80 -13.04 10.45
N LYS A 75 -12.06 -12.15 11.12
CA LYS A 75 -12.12 -11.90 12.56
C LYS A 75 -12.21 -10.40 12.81
N SER A 76 -13.41 -9.94 13.20
CA SER A 76 -13.74 -8.53 13.36
C SER A 76 -13.69 -8.10 14.83
N PHE A 77 -13.09 -6.93 15.06
CA PHE A 77 -13.06 -6.23 16.32
C PHE A 77 -13.70 -4.85 16.15
N PRO A 78 -14.68 -4.50 16.99
CA PRO A 78 -15.45 -3.28 16.83
C PRO A 78 -14.61 -2.02 17.06
N PHE A 79 -15.14 -0.88 16.63
CA PHE A 79 -14.54 0.43 16.85
C PHE A 79 -14.32 0.72 18.34
N THR A 80 -13.09 1.10 18.70
CA THR A 80 -12.73 1.54 20.05
C THR A 80 -11.92 2.84 20.00
N SER A 81 -12.05 3.68 21.02
CA SER A 81 -11.18 4.85 21.25
C SER A 81 -10.00 4.51 22.18
N SER A 82 -9.91 3.27 22.67
CA SER A 82 -8.86 2.82 23.58
C SER A 82 -7.70 2.19 22.81
N VAL A 83 -6.57 2.90 22.75
CA VAL A 83 -5.31 2.38 22.18
C VAL A 83 -4.87 1.08 22.89
N PRO A 84 -4.91 0.96 24.23
CA PRO A 84 -4.59 -0.30 24.91
C PRO A 84 -5.45 -1.48 24.42
N THR A 85 -6.76 -1.28 24.27
CA THR A 85 -7.68 -2.32 23.77
C THR A 85 -7.32 -2.73 22.34
N MET A 86 -7.02 -1.77 21.46
CA MET A 86 -6.58 -2.05 20.10
C MET A 86 -5.27 -2.86 20.07
N LYS A 87 -4.31 -2.53 20.96
CA LYS A 87 -3.06 -3.30 21.08
C LYS A 87 -3.31 -4.74 21.52
N GLU A 88 -4.22 -4.97 22.47
CA GLU A 88 -4.60 -6.31 22.91
C GLU A 88 -5.27 -7.11 21.80
N GLN A 89 -6.18 -6.48 21.05
CA GLN A 89 -6.83 -7.08 19.89
C GLN A 89 -5.80 -7.47 18.82
N LEU A 90 -4.86 -6.58 18.51
CA LEU A 90 -3.79 -6.83 17.54
C LEU A 90 -2.87 -7.96 17.99
N LYS A 91 -2.51 -8.03 19.28
CA LYS A 91 -1.71 -9.14 19.83
C LYS A 91 -2.41 -10.49 19.75
N SER A 92 -3.74 -10.51 19.64
CA SER A 92 -4.53 -11.74 19.47
C SER A 92 -4.55 -12.26 18.03
N LEU A 93 -3.95 -11.51 17.10
CA LEU A 93 -3.76 -11.89 15.71
C LEU A 93 -2.31 -12.36 15.52
N TYR A 94 -2.14 -13.46 14.81
CA TYR A 94 -0.86 -14.01 14.44
C TYR A 94 -0.89 -14.33 12.95
N ALA A 95 0.23 -14.09 12.27
CA ALA A 95 0.41 -14.58 10.90
C ALA A 95 0.56 -16.10 10.96
N SER A 96 -0.09 -16.83 10.06
CA SER A 96 0.01 -18.28 10.00
C SER A 96 -0.62 -18.77 8.71
N GLY A 97 0.18 -19.28 7.79
CA GLY A 97 -0.35 -19.86 6.55
C GLY A 97 -0.39 -18.84 5.40
N GLY A 98 -1.27 -19.13 4.42
CA GLY A 98 -1.35 -18.53 3.09
C GLY A 98 -1.36 -19.62 2.01
N GLY A 99 -2.39 -19.67 1.16
CA GLY A 99 -2.61 -20.71 0.13
C GLY A 99 -1.95 -20.40 -1.23
N ASP A 100 -0.78 -19.75 -1.19
CA ASP A 100 0.12 -19.37 -2.29
C ASP A 100 -0.52 -18.57 -3.47
N GLY A 101 -1.68 -17.96 -3.25
CA GLY A 101 -2.45 -17.23 -4.26
C GLY A 101 -3.47 -16.26 -3.66
N PRO A 102 -4.45 -15.79 -4.44
CA PRO A 102 -5.49 -14.85 -3.99
C PRO A 102 -6.13 -15.24 -2.64
N GLU A 103 -6.63 -14.26 -1.90
CA GLU A 103 -7.19 -14.43 -0.54
C GLU A 103 -8.66 -13.94 -0.45
N ALA A 104 -9.30 -14.15 0.70
CA ALA A 104 -10.66 -13.69 1.00
C ALA A 104 -10.75 -12.18 1.29
N VAL A 105 -10.06 -11.36 0.49
CA VAL A 105 -10.08 -9.89 0.58
C VAL A 105 -11.51 -9.35 0.49
N THR A 106 -12.35 -9.95 -0.35
CA THR A 106 -13.78 -9.60 -0.51
C THR A 106 -14.54 -9.72 0.81
N ALA A 107 -14.34 -10.82 1.55
CA ALA A 107 -14.94 -11.01 2.87
C ALA A 107 -14.43 -9.97 3.88
N GLY A 108 -13.14 -9.62 3.82
CA GLY A 108 -12.56 -8.54 4.62
C GLY A 108 -13.17 -7.17 4.34
N ILE A 109 -13.41 -6.84 3.06
CA ILE A 109 -14.07 -5.61 2.63
C ILE A 109 -15.52 -5.56 3.13
N LYS A 110 -16.27 -6.66 2.96
CA LYS A 110 -17.64 -6.77 3.47
C LYS A 110 -17.71 -6.58 4.98
N ALA A 111 -16.86 -7.29 5.72
CA ALA A 111 -16.79 -7.15 7.17
C ALA A 111 -16.47 -5.71 7.60
N ALA A 112 -15.65 -4.96 6.84
CA ALA A 112 -15.35 -3.57 7.12
C ALA A 112 -16.56 -2.65 6.91
N MET A 113 -17.37 -2.93 5.89
CA MET A 113 -18.61 -2.21 5.64
C MET A 113 -19.66 -2.44 6.73
N GLU A 114 -19.71 -3.65 7.30
CA GLU A 114 -20.66 -4.06 8.34
C GLU A 114 -20.33 -3.54 9.75
N LEU A 115 -19.15 -2.94 9.96
CA LEU A 115 -18.84 -2.29 11.23
C LEU A 115 -19.79 -1.12 11.53
N GLU A 116 -19.97 -0.80 12.82
CA GLU A 116 -20.83 0.30 13.27
C GLU A 116 -20.19 1.69 13.02
N TRP A 117 -20.21 2.14 11.77
CA TRP A 117 -19.76 3.47 11.39
C TRP A 117 -20.67 4.56 11.96
N ARG A 118 -20.09 5.57 12.61
CA ARG A 118 -20.86 6.75 13.02
C ARG A 118 -21.32 7.53 11.77
N PRO A 119 -22.62 7.87 11.64
CA PRO A 119 -23.14 8.52 10.43
C PRO A 119 -22.44 9.85 10.09
N ALA A 120 -22.15 10.68 11.08
CA ALA A 120 -21.56 12.01 10.91
C ALA A 120 -20.02 12.05 11.04
N ALA A 121 -19.34 10.89 11.09
CA ALA A 121 -17.89 10.85 11.17
C ALA A 121 -17.26 10.90 9.77
N ALA A 122 -16.05 11.49 9.68
CA ALA A 122 -15.15 11.18 8.59
C ALA A 122 -14.76 9.69 8.68
N LYS A 123 -15.15 8.90 7.68
CA LYS A 123 -14.90 7.45 7.64
C LYS A 123 -13.69 7.19 6.75
N MET A 124 -12.91 6.17 7.10
CA MET A 124 -11.75 5.74 6.31
C MET A 124 -11.54 4.26 6.56
N ALA A 125 -11.60 3.46 5.50
CA ALA A 125 -11.13 2.08 5.54
C ALA A 125 -9.72 2.07 4.96
N VAL A 126 -8.82 1.34 5.62
CA VAL A 126 -7.47 1.14 5.09
C VAL A 126 -7.23 -0.37 5.01
N LEU A 127 -6.75 -0.83 3.86
CA LEU A 127 -6.56 -2.23 3.50
C LEU A 127 -5.08 -2.46 3.22
N ILE A 128 -4.45 -3.34 4.01
CA ILE A 128 -3.07 -3.78 3.77
C ILE A 128 -3.15 -5.15 3.13
N ALA A 129 -2.50 -5.34 1.99
CA ALA A 129 -2.54 -6.60 1.25
C ALA A 129 -1.28 -6.80 0.39
N ASP A 130 -0.80 -8.03 0.34
CA ASP A 130 0.23 -8.56 -0.56
C ASP A 130 -0.35 -9.49 -1.64
N ALA A 131 -1.60 -9.94 -1.48
CA ALA A 131 -2.34 -10.76 -2.43
C ALA A 131 -3.70 -10.12 -2.81
N PRO A 132 -4.21 -10.36 -4.04
CA PRO A 132 -5.50 -9.84 -4.46
C PRO A 132 -6.67 -10.76 -4.03
N CYS A 133 -7.90 -10.34 -4.34
CA CYS A 133 -9.08 -11.18 -4.14
C CYS A 133 -9.20 -12.33 -5.14
N HIS A 134 -10.00 -13.34 -4.79
CA HIS A 134 -10.43 -14.39 -5.72
C HIS A 134 -11.28 -13.86 -6.88
N GLY A 135 -11.24 -14.57 -8.01
CA GLY A 135 -12.13 -14.36 -9.14
C GLY A 135 -11.60 -13.40 -10.22
N ILE A 136 -10.46 -12.73 -9.99
CA ILE A 136 -9.91 -11.77 -10.96
C ILE A 136 -9.02 -12.41 -12.04
N GLY A 137 -8.87 -13.74 -12.03
CA GLY A 137 -8.12 -14.48 -13.06
C GLY A 137 -6.64 -14.64 -12.79
N GLU A 138 -6.22 -14.53 -11.52
CA GLU A 138 -4.84 -14.84 -11.13
C GLU A 138 -4.51 -16.32 -11.25
N TYR A 139 -3.22 -16.58 -11.43
CA TYR A 139 -2.70 -17.94 -11.30
C TYR A 139 -2.80 -18.40 -9.84
N GLY A 140 -3.11 -19.68 -9.62
CA GLY A 140 -3.14 -20.27 -8.27
C GLY A 140 -4.43 -19.97 -7.50
N ASP A 141 -5.41 -19.31 -8.12
CA ASP A 141 -6.69 -19.01 -7.50
C ASP A 141 -7.51 -20.28 -7.22
N GLY A 142 -7.73 -20.59 -5.94
CA GLY A 142 -8.58 -21.69 -5.48
C GLY A 142 -10.07 -21.45 -5.76
N PHE A 143 -10.48 -20.20 -6.00
CA PHE A 143 -11.86 -19.79 -6.23
C PHE A 143 -11.97 -18.90 -7.48
N PRO A 144 -11.68 -19.45 -8.68
CA PRO A 144 -11.56 -18.66 -9.90
C PRO A 144 -12.87 -18.00 -10.37
N GLN A 145 -14.02 -18.36 -9.80
CA GLN A 145 -15.32 -17.75 -10.10
C GLN A 145 -15.73 -16.65 -9.10
N GLY A 146 -14.83 -16.25 -8.21
CA GLY A 146 -15.10 -15.30 -7.13
C GLY A 146 -15.25 -15.97 -5.78
N ALA A 147 -15.43 -15.13 -4.76
CA ALA A 147 -15.52 -15.58 -3.37
C ALA A 147 -16.72 -16.54 -3.16
N PRO A 148 -16.55 -17.65 -2.41
CA PRO A 148 -17.62 -18.63 -2.16
C PRO A 148 -18.84 -18.09 -1.42
N ASP A 149 -18.71 -16.95 -0.73
CA ASP A 149 -19.80 -16.25 -0.04
C ASP A 149 -20.77 -15.57 -1.02
N GLY A 150 -20.39 -15.44 -2.30
CA GLY A 150 -21.21 -14.87 -3.37
C GLY A 150 -21.17 -13.34 -3.42
N ASP A 151 -20.33 -12.71 -2.61
CA ASP A 151 -20.16 -11.26 -2.64
C ASP A 151 -19.22 -10.84 -3.77
N ASP A 152 -19.55 -9.74 -4.46
CA ASP A 152 -18.71 -9.16 -5.50
C ASP A 152 -17.97 -7.92 -4.96
N PRO A 153 -16.63 -7.87 -5.04
CA PRO A 153 -15.86 -6.77 -4.47
C PRO A 153 -16.04 -5.44 -5.20
N LEU A 154 -16.37 -5.42 -6.50
CA LEU A 154 -16.65 -4.18 -7.22
C LEU A 154 -17.98 -3.58 -6.74
N VAL A 155 -18.98 -4.44 -6.53
CA VAL A 155 -20.27 -4.05 -5.95
C VAL A 155 -20.07 -3.50 -4.52
N LEU A 156 -19.31 -4.21 -3.68
CA LEU A 156 -18.99 -3.76 -2.32
C LEU A 156 -18.25 -2.41 -2.32
N ALA A 157 -17.28 -2.21 -3.22
CA ALA A 157 -16.56 -0.93 -3.32
C ALA A 157 -17.50 0.23 -3.69
N ARG A 158 -18.48 0.02 -4.57
CA ARG A 158 -19.50 1.04 -4.88
C ARG A 158 -20.41 1.32 -3.69
N GLN A 159 -20.79 0.28 -2.93
CA GLN A 159 -21.56 0.44 -1.70
C GLN A 159 -20.77 1.22 -0.64
N MET A 160 -19.46 0.94 -0.49
CA MET A 160 -18.56 1.73 0.36
C MET A 160 -18.48 3.18 -0.10
N ALA A 161 -18.32 3.44 -1.40
CA ALA A 161 -18.29 4.79 -1.96
C ALA A 161 -19.59 5.56 -1.65
N ALA A 162 -20.75 4.94 -1.87
CA ALA A 162 -22.06 5.52 -1.55
C ALA A 162 -22.24 5.78 -0.03
N ALA A 163 -21.69 4.90 0.82
CA ALA A 163 -21.69 5.07 2.26
C ALA A 163 -20.67 6.12 2.78
N GLY A 164 -19.88 6.71 1.88
CA GLY A 164 -18.82 7.66 2.21
C GLY A 164 -17.64 7.02 2.94
N ILE A 165 -17.36 5.75 2.66
CA ILE A 165 -16.23 4.98 3.23
C ILE A 165 -15.17 4.79 2.13
N PRO A 166 -14.19 5.70 2.00
CA PRO A 166 -13.07 5.49 1.08
C PRO A 166 -12.20 4.31 1.52
N LEU A 167 -11.75 3.51 0.54
CA LEU A 167 -10.90 2.34 0.76
C LEU A 167 -9.46 2.66 0.33
N PHE A 168 -8.61 3.08 1.26
CA PHE A 168 -7.19 3.27 1.01
C PHE A 168 -6.49 1.92 0.98
N VAL A 169 -5.64 1.71 -0.01
CA VAL A 169 -4.90 0.45 -0.15
C VAL A 169 -3.42 0.71 0.12
N VAL A 170 -2.85 -0.05 1.04
CA VAL A 170 -1.43 -0.15 1.27
C VAL A 170 -0.96 -1.45 0.62
N ALA A 171 -0.35 -1.33 -0.56
CA ALA A 171 0.12 -2.44 -1.35
C ALA A 171 1.47 -2.93 -0.82
N CYS A 172 1.53 -4.15 -0.30
CA CYS A 172 2.78 -4.75 0.17
C CYS A 172 3.61 -5.22 -1.03
N GLU A 173 4.70 -4.51 -1.29
CA GLU A 173 5.55 -4.71 -2.46
C GLU A 173 6.89 -5.32 -2.05
N PRO A 174 7.44 -6.26 -2.84
CA PRO A 174 7.10 -6.54 -4.24
C PRO A 174 6.08 -7.66 -4.47
N ALA A 175 5.52 -8.23 -3.39
CA ALA A 175 4.68 -9.42 -3.45
C ALA A 175 3.43 -9.18 -4.32
N LEU A 176 2.72 -8.07 -4.10
CA LEU A 176 1.50 -7.75 -4.82
C LEU A 176 1.73 -7.58 -6.33
N SER A 177 2.78 -6.87 -6.74
CA SER A 177 3.08 -6.68 -8.16
C SER A 177 3.63 -7.94 -8.85
N GLY A 178 3.80 -9.05 -8.12
CA GLY A 178 4.03 -10.38 -8.68
C GLY A 178 2.77 -10.96 -9.36
N TYR A 179 1.59 -10.50 -8.98
CA TYR A 179 0.31 -10.89 -9.56
C TYR A 179 0.01 -10.16 -10.88
N GLN A 180 -0.76 -10.80 -11.74
CA GLN A 180 -1.00 -10.32 -13.10
C GLN A 180 -1.92 -9.10 -13.16
N PHE A 181 -2.98 -9.11 -12.35
CA PHE A 181 -4.09 -8.17 -12.31
C PHE A 181 -4.29 -7.56 -10.92
N GLY A 182 -3.69 -8.12 -9.86
CA GLY A 182 -3.91 -7.70 -8.48
C GLY A 182 -3.69 -6.21 -8.21
N LEU A 183 -2.59 -5.63 -8.69
CA LEU A 183 -2.33 -4.18 -8.54
C LEU A 183 -3.37 -3.33 -9.27
N ASP A 184 -3.80 -3.74 -10.47
CA ASP A 184 -4.78 -3.02 -11.29
C ASP A 184 -6.16 -3.05 -10.61
N TRP A 185 -6.52 -4.19 -10.05
CA TRP A 185 -7.75 -4.37 -9.30
C TRP A 185 -7.80 -3.47 -8.06
N PHE A 186 -6.74 -3.45 -7.24
CA PHE A 186 -6.69 -2.55 -6.09
C PHE A 186 -6.73 -1.07 -6.48
N ARG A 187 -6.04 -0.68 -7.56
CA ARG A 187 -6.13 0.69 -8.10
C ARG A 187 -7.57 1.04 -8.47
N ALA A 188 -8.29 0.14 -9.14
CA ALA A 188 -9.69 0.35 -9.48
C ALA A 188 -10.58 0.56 -8.25
N LEU A 189 -10.41 -0.21 -7.18
CA LEU A 189 -11.15 -0.01 -5.93
C LEU A 189 -10.90 1.37 -5.31
N THR A 190 -9.65 1.83 -5.34
CA THR A 190 -9.30 3.18 -4.83
C THR A 190 -9.91 4.28 -5.69
N VAL A 191 -10.01 4.10 -7.01
CA VAL A 191 -10.70 5.04 -7.90
C VAL A 191 -12.19 5.10 -7.60
N ILE A 192 -12.87 3.94 -7.51
CA ILE A 192 -14.30 3.85 -7.19
C ILE A 192 -14.61 4.54 -5.86
N THR A 193 -13.79 4.29 -4.84
CA THR A 193 -13.99 4.79 -3.48
C THR A 193 -13.37 6.17 -3.24
N SER A 194 -12.75 6.80 -4.24
CA SER A 194 -12.07 8.11 -4.16
C SER A 194 -10.94 8.15 -3.12
N ALA A 195 -10.20 7.06 -3.00
CA ALA A 195 -9.07 6.86 -2.10
C ALA A 195 -7.72 6.80 -2.85
N LEU A 196 -6.66 6.39 -2.15
CA LEU A 196 -5.32 6.22 -2.72
C LEU A 196 -4.80 4.80 -2.55
N LEU A 197 -4.00 4.36 -3.52
CA LEU A 197 -3.13 3.20 -3.39
C LEU A 197 -1.71 3.66 -3.14
N VAL A 198 -1.11 3.20 -2.05
CA VAL A 198 0.27 3.53 -1.65
C VAL A 198 1.09 2.25 -1.61
N PRO A 199 2.17 2.13 -2.40
CA PRO A 199 3.10 1.01 -2.27
C PRO A 199 3.85 1.08 -0.93
N LEU A 200 4.05 -0.06 -0.30
CA LEU A 200 4.79 -0.22 0.93
C LEU A 200 5.92 -1.23 0.70
N THR A 201 7.14 -0.74 0.61
CA THR A 201 8.34 -1.58 0.46
C THR A 201 8.96 -1.95 1.81
N THR A 202 8.70 -1.17 2.85
CA THR A 202 9.28 -1.33 4.18
C THR A 202 8.25 -1.03 5.26
N ALA A 203 8.11 -1.91 6.25
CA ALA A 203 7.08 -1.80 7.28
C ALA A 203 7.24 -0.62 8.26
N SER A 204 8.43 -0.03 8.35
CA SER A 204 8.68 1.20 9.12
C SER A 204 7.93 2.41 8.55
N LEU A 205 7.58 2.38 7.26
CA LEU A 205 6.83 3.45 6.58
C LEU A 205 5.33 3.33 6.80
N LEU A 206 4.82 2.20 7.29
CA LEU A 206 3.39 1.93 7.39
C LEU A 206 2.65 3.00 8.22
N SER A 207 3.20 3.37 9.38
CA SER A 207 2.61 4.39 10.24
C SER A 207 2.55 5.75 9.56
N HIS A 208 3.63 6.14 8.86
CA HIS A 208 3.71 7.39 8.10
C HIS A 208 2.68 7.43 6.96
N VAL A 209 2.55 6.33 6.21
CA VAL A 209 1.58 6.19 5.12
C VAL A 209 0.15 6.31 5.64
N ILE A 210 -0.20 5.59 6.71
CA ILE A 210 -1.55 5.63 7.28
C ILE A 210 -1.88 7.01 7.85
N VAL A 211 -0.95 7.61 8.60
CA VAL A 211 -1.12 8.95 9.17
C VAL A 211 -1.28 9.98 8.05
N GLY A 212 -0.40 10.00 7.06
CA GLY A 212 -0.47 10.93 5.95
C GLY A 212 -1.77 10.79 5.15
N SER A 213 -2.18 9.54 4.85
CA SER A 213 -3.44 9.26 4.18
C SER A 213 -4.65 9.74 4.99
N ALA A 214 -4.64 9.55 6.31
CA ALA A 214 -5.72 9.99 7.19
C ALA A 214 -5.81 11.52 7.25
N LEU A 215 -4.68 12.21 7.35
CA LEU A 215 -4.65 13.68 7.42
C LEU A 215 -5.07 14.34 6.11
N GLU A 216 -4.63 13.81 4.97
CA GLU A 216 -5.14 14.23 3.66
C GLU A 216 -6.65 13.97 3.55
N HIS A 217 -7.11 12.79 3.97
CA HIS A 217 -8.52 12.43 3.90
C HIS A 217 -9.41 13.35 4.75
N LEU A 218 -8.98 13.75 5.95
CA LEU A 218 -9.74 14.68 6.79
C LEU A 218 -9.95 16.05 6.11
N GLU A 219 -8.98 16.53 5.34
CA GLU A 219 -9.12 17.78 4.58
C GLU A 219 -9.99 17.61 3.34
N MET A 220 -9.87 16.47 2.64
CA MET A 220 -10.77 16.12 1.54
C MET A 220 -12.21 16.03 2.01
N GLU A 221 -12.45 15.42 3.18
CA GLU A 221 -13.78 15.30 3.75
C GLU A 221 -14.41 16.67 4.07
N ARG A 222 -13.61 17.60 4.61
CA ARG A 222 -14.06 18.99 4.81
C ARG A 222 -14.51 19.62 3.49
N LEU A 223 -13.72 19.50 2.43
CA LEU A 223 -14.05 20.07 1.13
C LEU A 223 -15.28 19.39 0.50
N ILE A 224 -15.40 18.06 0.59
CA ILE A 224 -16.59 17.34 0.11
C ILE A 224 -17.85 17.83 0.83
N GLN A 225 -17.80 18.08 2.15
CA GLN A 225 -18.94 18.62 2.88
C GLN A 225 -19.29 20.05 2.46
N GLU A 226 -18.30 20.84 2.06
CA GLU A 226 -18.48 22.24 1.68
C GLU A 226 -19.00 22.40 0.25
N VAL A 227 -18.38 21.71 -0.73
CA VAL A 227 -18.67 21.90 -2.15
C VAL A 227 -19.40 20.74 -2.81
N GLY A 228 -19.50 19.59 -2.12
CA GLY A 228 -19.90 18.33 -2.76
C GLY A 228 -21.31 18.33 -3.32
N GLN A 229 -22.26 18.99 -2.67
CA GLN A 229 -23.64 19.09 -3.19
C GLN A 229 -23.67 19.80 -4.55
N ALA A 230 -23.02 20.96 -4.66
CA ALA A 230 -22.99 21.73 -5.91
C ALA A 230 -22.23 20.99 -7.02
N VAL A 231 -21.19 20.24 -6.67
CA VAL A 231 -20.41 19.42 -7.61
C VAL A 231 -21.26 18.26 -8.14
N ALA A 232 -21.99 17.57 -7.25
CA ALA A 232 -22.85 16.46 -7.62
C ALA A 232 -24.01 16.87 -8.52
N GLU A 233 -24.71 17.96 -8.19
CA GLU A 233 -25.85 18.47 -8.98
C GLU A 233 -25.44 18.72 -10.45
N ARG A 234 -24.23 19.24 -10.66
CA ARG A 234 -23.69 19.49 -12.01
C ARG A 234 -23.38 18.22 -12.76
N LEU A 235 -22.85 17.20 -12.07
CA LEU A 235 -22.56 15.92 -12.70
C LEU A 235 -23.85 15.19 -13.08
N HIS A 236 -24.86 15.18 -12.19
CA HIS A 236 -26.14 14.53 -12.45
C HIS A 236 -27.01 15.25 -13.47
N ALA A 237 -26.80 16.56 -13.68
CA ALA A 237 -27.41 17.30 -14.78
C ALA A 237 -26.97 16.78 -16.17
N GLY A 238 -25.92 15.95 -16.24
CA GLY A 238 -25.51 15.24 -17.46
C GLY A 238 -24.89 16.14 -18.53
N MET A 239 -24.52 17.37 -18.18
CA MET A 239 -23.96 18.35 -19.12
C MET A 239 -22.43 18.31 -19.22
N GLN A 240 -21.75 17.72 -18.23
CA GLN A 240 -20.29 17.75 -18.11
C GLN A 240 -19.76 16.39 -17.64
N THR A 241 -18.55 16.03 -18.07
CA THR A 241 -17.86 14.82 -17.57
C THR A 241 -17.28 15.05 -16.17
N VAL A 242 -16.95 13.96 -15.46
CA VAL A 242 -16.24 14.05 -14.16
C VAL A 242 -14.96 14.87 -14.30
N ASP A 243 -14.21 14.68 -15.39
CA ASP A 243 -12.96 15.37 -15.63
C ASP A 243 -13.15 16.88 -15.87
N ASP A 244 -14.21 17.28 -16.57
CA ASP A 244 -14.51 18.69 -16.81
C ASP A 244 -14.92 19.39 -15.51
N VAL A 245 -15.79 18.75 -14.72
CA VAL A 245 -16.22 19.28 -13.41
C VAL A 245 -15.02 19.36 -12.45
N ALA A 246 -14.14 18.35 -12.46
CA ALA A 246 -12.96 18.34 -11.60
C ALA A 246 -11.95 19.43 -11.97
N LYS A 247 -11.72 19.70 -13.27
CA LYS A 247 -10.85 20.80 -13.71
C LYS A 247 -11.38 22.15 -13.26
N GLU A 248 -12.68 22.39 -13.44
CA GLU A 248 -13.28 23.64 -13.02
C GLU A 248 -13.28 23.80 -11.49
N LEU A 249 -13.55 22.71 -10.77
CA LEU A 249 -13.44 22.70 -9.31
C LEU A 249 -12.00 23.01 -8.86
N HIS A 250 -11.01 22.39 -9.49
CA HIS A 250 -9.59 22.64 -9.22
C HIS A 250 -9.23 24.11 -9.43
N GLU A 251 -9.60 24.70 -10.56
CA GLU A 251 -9.36 26.12 -10.85
C GLU A 251 -10.03 27.04 -9.80
N ARG A 252 -11.27 26.76 -9.42
CA ARG A 252 -12.00 27.53 -8.41
C ARG A 252 -11.33 27.47 -7.04
N LEU A 253 -10.91 26.28 -6.61
CA LEU A 253 -10.27 26.09 -5.31
C LEU A 253 -8.85 26.69 -5.30
N LEU A 254 -8.12 26.60 -6.41
CA LEU A 254 -6.83 27.31 -6.57
C LEU A 254 -6.99 28.83 -6.48
N LEU A 255 -8.00 29.40 -7.15
CA LEU A 255 -8.28 30.85 -7.09
C LEU A 255 -8.70 31.32 -5.68
N ARG A 256 -9.31 30.44 -4.90
CA ARG A 256 -9.64 30.68 -3.49
C ARG A 256 -8.41 30.57 -2.57
N GLY A 257 -7.29 30.04 -3.07
CA GLY A 257 -6.09 29.80 -2.26
C GLY A 257 -6.24 28.61 -1.32
N GLU A 258 -7.02 27.60 -1.71
CA GLU A 258 -7.17 26.38 -0.90
C GLU A 258 -5.89 25.54 -0.95
N GLU A 259 -5.32 25.34 0.24
CA GLU A 259 -4.17 24.48 0.46
C GLU A 259 -4.59 23.19 1.15
N THR A 260 -3.93 22.10 0.77
CA THR A 260 -4.23 20.78 1.30
C THR A 260 -2.95 19.98 1.54
N LYS A 261 -3.02 19.07 2.49
CA LYS A 261 -2.07 18.01 2.75
C LYS A 261 -2.14 16.99 1.61
N GLN A 262 -0.98 16.66 1.07
CA GLN A 262 -0.82 15.71 -0.01
C GLN A 262 0.23 14.69 0.39
N LEU A 263 -0.15 13.41 0.40
CA LEU A 263 0.78 12.32 0.59
C LEU A 263 1.61 12.15 -0.69
N ALA A 264 2.84 12.65 -0.67
CA ALA A 264 3.78 12.51 -1.75
C ALA A 264 4.66 11.27 -1.53
N PHE A 265 4.68 10.39 -2.52
CA PHE A 265 5.59 9.26 -2.58
C PHE A 265 6.01 9.01 -4.02
N GLU A 266 7.20 8.47 -4.20
CA GLU A 266 7.65 8.08 -5.53
C GLU A 266 6.91 6.82 -5.99
N SER A 267 6.33 6.85 -7.20
CA SER A 267 5.74 5.66 -7.79
C SER A 267 6.83 4.65 -8.16
N ILE A 268 6.80 3.49 -7.50
CA ILE A 268 7.64 2.34 -7.87
C ILE A 268 7.06 1.54 -9.04
N HIS A 269 5.80 1.80 -9.42
CA HIS A 269 5.10 1.10 -10.48
C HIS A 269 5.27 1.82 -11.82
N ARG A 270 5.51 1.04 -12.87
CA ARG A 270 5.53 1.49 -14.26
C ARG A 270 4.10 1.75 -14.73
N ASP A 271 3.88 2.88 -15.39
CA ASP A 271 2.65 3.12 -16.13
C ASP A 271 2.66 2.33 -17.45
N SER A 272 1.59 1.59 -17.73
CA SER A 272 1.44 0.79 -18.95
C SER A 272 0.01 0.88 -19.45
N ASP A 273 -0.17 0.85 -20.77
CA ASP A 273 -1.49 0.93 -21.39
C ASP A 273 -2.39 -0.23 -20.94
N GLU A 274 -1.83 -1.43 -20.77
CA GLU A 274 -2.57 -2.60 -20.31
C GLU A 274 -3.05 -2.44 -18.86
N ALA A 275 -2.22 -1.88 -17.98
CA ALA A 275 -2.61 -1.59 -16.60
C ALA A 275 -3.73 -0.54 -16.55
N ARG A 276 -3.62 0.54 -17.34
CA ARG A 276 -4.66 1.56 -17.46
C ARG A 276 -5.97 0.99 -18.00
N HIS A 277 -5.90 0.15 -19.02
CA HIS A 277 -7.05 -0.57 -19.56
C HIS A 277 -7.71 -1.46 -18.51
N ASN A 278 -6.93 -2.25 -17.76
CA ASN A 278 -7.47 -3.12 -16.71
C ASN A 278 -8.17 -2.32 -15.59
N VAL A 279 -7.56 -1.22 -15.15
CA VAL A 279 -8.17 -0.33 -14.16
C VAL A 279 -9.50 0.20 -14.67
N ASP A 280 -9.56 0.70 -15.91
CA ASP A 280 -10.80 1.21 -16.52
C ASP A 280 -11.89 0.13 -16.61
N VAL A 281 -11.52 -1.08 -17.05
CA VAL A 281 -12.42 -2.24 -17.09
C VAL A 281 -13.01 -2.51 -15.70
N PHE A 282 -12.19 -2.59 -14.65
CA PHE A 282 -12.68 -2.83 -13.29
C PHE A 282 -13.52 -1.67 -12.75
N VAL A 283 -13.17 -0.41 -13.07
CA VAL A 283 -13.91 0.77 -12.62
C VAL A 283 -15.30 0.84 -13.24
N ASN A 284 -15.47 0.39 -14.50
CA ASN A 284 -16.72 0.53 -15.25
C ASN A 284 -17.56 -0.76 -15.29
N ALA A 285 -16.97 -1.94 -15.07
CA ALA A 285 -17.73 -3.18 -15.04
C ALA A 285 -18.73 -3.25 -13.86
N PRO A 286 -19.90 -3.87 -14.05
CA PRO A 286 -20.88 -4.06 -12.98
C PRO A 286 -20.41 -5.05 -11.91
N ASP A 287 -19.69 -6.09 -12.32
CA ASP A 287 -19.21 -7.19 -11.50
C ASP A 287 -17.91 -7.79 -12.08
N LEU A 288 -17.23 -8.63 -11.29
CA LEU A 288 -16.00 -9.32 -11.70
C LEU A 288 -16.22 -10.27 -12.86
N ALA A 289 -17.38 -10.91 -12.95
CA ALA A 289 -17.71 -11.85 -14.03
C ALA A 289 -17.68 -11.16 -15.41
N THR A 290 -18.14 -9.90 -15.47
CA THR A 290 -18.13 -9.07 -16.67
C THR A 290 -16.75 -8.44 -16.94
N ALA A 291 -16.00 -8.11 -15.88
CA ALA A 291 -14.67 -7.51 -15.99
C ALA A 291 -13.62 -8.51 -16.51
N LYS A 292 -13.59 -9.70 -15.91
CA LYS A 292 -12.53 -10.71 -16.09
C LYS A 292 -12.19 -11.05 -17.56
N PRO A 293 -13.17 -11.25 -18.48
CA PRO A 293 -12.87 -11.59 -19.88
C PRO A 293 -12.19 -10.47 -20.67
N GLN A 294 -12.26 -9.22 -20.19
CA GLN A 294 -11.77 -8.04 -20.89
C GLN A 294 -10.35 -7.63 -20.44
N LEU A 295 -9.80 -8.31 -19.44
CA LEU A 295 -8.50 -8.00 -18.86
C LEU A 295 -7.35 -8.35 -19.82
N GLN A 296 -6.33 -7.48 -19.82
CA GLN A 296 -5.13 -7.61 -20.63
C GLN A 296 -3.92 -7.96 -19.78
N LYS A 297 -3.12 -8.90 -20.28
CA LYS A 297 -1.89 -9.30 -19.62
C LYS A 297 -0.83 -8.19 -19.71
N VAL A 298 -0.46 -7.62 -18.58
CA VAL A 298 0.68 -6.69 -18.46
C VAL A 298 1.97 -7.44 -18.71
N ARG A 299 2.75 -7.02 -19.71
CA ARG A 299 3.99 -7.69 -20.14
C ARG A 299 5.22 -7.13 -19.42
N GLY A 300 6.09 -8.03 -18.97
CA GLY A 300 7.34 -7.69 -18.30
C GLY A 300 7.13 -7.27 -16.84
N SER A 301 8.15 -6.62 -16.27
CA SER A 301 8.09 -6.12 -14.89
C SER A 301 7.07 -4.99 -14.77
N ARG A 302 6.33 -4.99 -13.64
CA ARG A 302 5.42 -3.91 -13.25
C ARG A 302 6.13 -2.76 -12.54
N PHE A 303 7.42 -2.93 -12.21
CA PHE A 303 8.20 -1.92 -11.52
C PHE A 303 8.92 -0.97 -12.48
N THR A 304 9.20 0.24 -12.00
CA THR A 304 10.08 1.18 -12.69
C THR A 304 11.50 0.66 -12.76
N GLU A 305 12.22 1.05 -13.82
CA GLU A 305 13.64 0.70 -13.98
C GLU A 305 14.47 1.20 -12.78
N LYS A 306 14.16 2.40 -12.27
CA LYS A 306 14.82 2.97 -11.09
C LYS A 306 14.68 2.07 -9.85
N TYR A 307 13.48 1.56 -9.59
CA TYR A 307 13.24 0.65 -8.46
C TYR A 307 14.00 -0.67 -8.63
N LEU A 308 13.98 -1.25 -9.83
CA LEU A 308 14.69 -2.49 -10.13
C LEU A 308 16.21 -2.33 -9.97
N GLN A 309 16.79 -1.23 -10.45
CA GLN A 309 18.21 -0.93 -10.30
C GLN A 309 18.60 -0.71 -8.84
N SER A 310 17.79 0.04 -8.08
CA SER A 310 18.02 0.25 -6.64
C SER A 310 18.03 -1.07 -5.88
N ARG A 311 17.07 -1.96 -6.17
CA ARG A 311 16.98 -3.30 -5.56
C ARG A 311 18.14 -4.21 -5.96
N TYR A 312 18.57 -4.16 -7.22
CA TYR A 312 19.72 -4.92 -7.69
C TYR A 312 21.01 -4.46 -7.00
N ASN A 313 21.22 -3.15 -6.90
CA ASN A 313 22.40 -2.57 -6.24
C ASN A 313 22.45 -2.88 -4.74
N SER A 314 21.30 -2.86 -4.05
CA SER A 314 21.24 -3.22 -2.63
C SER A 314 21.52 -4.71 -2.40
N SER A 315 21.17 -5.56 -3.36
CA SER A 315 21.49 -6.99 -3.33
C SER A 315 22.97 -7.27 -3.64
N PHE A 316 23.59 -6.52 -4.57
CA PHE A 316 25.00 -6.70 -4.95
C PHE A 316 26.01 -6.20 -3.90
N MET A 317 25.62 -5.25 -3.05
CA MET A 317 26.44 -4.77 -1.92
C MET A 317 26.43 -5.75 -0.72
N ARG A 318 25.53 -6.73 -0.69
CA ARG A 318 25.59 -7.88 0.22
C ARG A 318 26.38 -8.99 -0.47
N GLY A 319 27.57 -9.32 0.05
CA GLY A 319 28.56 -10.20 -0.59
C GLY A 319 28.09 -11.61 -1.01
N PRO A 320 28.96 -12.41 -1.66
CA PRO A 320 28.62 -13.52 -2.57
C PRO A 320 28.07 -14.80 -1.91
N SER A 321 27.59 -14.75 -0.67
CA SER A 321 27.12 -15.91 0.09
C SER A 321 25.61 -15.88 0.37
N SER A 322 24.82 -15.18 -0.44
CA SER A 322 23.36 -15.20 -0.31
C SER A 322 22.73 -15.99 -1.44
N ASP A 323 22.21 -17.18 -1.09
CA ASP A 323 21.33 -17.97 -1.95
C ASP A 323 20.15 -17.11 -2.40
N ILE A 324 20.13 -16.79 -3.70
CA ILE A 324 19.03 -16.07 -4.33
C ILE A 324 17.84 -17.04 -4.40
N LEU A 325 16.95 -16.98 -3.41
CA LEU A 325 15.61 -17.56 -3.49
C LEU A 325 14.76 -16.65 -4.38
N TYR A 326 14.66 -16.97 -5.66
CA TYR A 326 13.48 -16.61 -6.43
C TYR A 326 12.25 -17.21 -5.72
N PRO A 327 11.12 -16.50 -5.56
CA PRO A 327 9.85 -17.17 -5.32
C PRO A 327 9.68 -18.17 -6.45
N SER A 328 9.60 -19.45 -6.09
CA SER A 328 9.45 -20.52 -7.07
C SER A 328 8.11 -20.31 -7.76
N LEU A 329 8.12 -20.15 -9.09
CA LEU A 329 6.88 -20.34 -9.84
C LEU A 329 6.34 -21.75 -9.52
N PRO A 330 5.03 -21.91 -9.30
CA PRO A 330 4.45 -23.18 -8.93
C PRO A 330 4.81 -24.26 -9.96
N PRO A 331 5.18 -25.48 -9.49
CA PRO A 331 5.62 -26.54 -10.39
C PRO A 331 4.50 -26.93 -11.34
N ARG A 332 4.83 -27.00 -12.63
CA ARG A 332 3.97 -27.50 -13.70
C ARG A 332 3.62 -28.97 -13.42
N PRO A 333 2.36 -29.38 -13.24
CA PRO A 333 2.05 -30.79 -13.06
C PRO A 333 2.27 -31.53 -14.38
N GLY A 334 3.26 -32.44 -14.42
CA GLY A 334 3.40 -33.39 -15.55
C GLY A 334 4.79 -33.73 -16.08
N SER A 335 5.88 -33.67 -15.31
CA SER A 335 7.14 -34.30 -15.75
C SER A 335 7.86 -35.03 -14.61
N SER A 336 7.61 -36.33 -14.51
CA SER A 336 8.46 -37.30 -13.83
C SER A 336 9.70 -37.57 -14.69
N SER A 337 10.92 -37.50 -14.12
CA SER A 337 12.10 -38.26 -14.57
C SER A 337 13.34 -37.99 -13.69
N PRO A 338 14.35 -38.87 -13.66
CA PRO A 338 14.83 -39.49 -12.42
C PRO A 338 16.24 -39.07 -11.96
N SER A 339 16.57 -39.50 -10.75
CA SER A 339 17.87 -39.38 -10.08
C SER A 339 18.98 -40.15 -10.79
N SER A 340 20.16 -39.53 -10.92
CA SER A 340 21.42 -40.24 -11.15
C SER A 340 22.61 -39.53 -10.52
N THR A 341 23.30 -40.29 -9.67
CA THR A 341 24.62 -40.06 -9.07
C THR A 341 25.74 -40.15 -10.10
N SER A 342 26.78 -39.30 -10.01
CA SER A 342 28.15 -39.65 -10.43
C SER A 342 29.23 -38.66 -9.95
N THR A 343 30.40 -39.23 -9.68
CA THR A 343 31.63 -38.72 -9.04
C THR A 343 32.74 -38.26 -10.02
N VAL A 344 33.45 -37.18 -9.66
CA VAL A 344 34.92 -36.90 -9.68
C VAL A 344 35.75 -36.72 -10.99
N ALA A 345 36.69 -35.75 -10.90
CA ALA A 345 37.99 -35.47 -11.59
C ALA A 345 37.99 -34.34 -12.66
N GLY A 346 38.94 -33.39 -12.76
CA GLY A 346 40.15 -33.00 -12.01
C GLY A 346 41.01 -31.96 -12.80
N SER A 347 41.41 -30.86 -12.13
CA SER A 347 42.65 -30.04 -12.27
C SER A 347 43.00 -29.24 -13.57
N PRO A 348 44.03 -28.36 -13.60
CA PRO A 348 44.05 -26.98 -13.06
C PRO A 348 44.57 -25.92 -14.07
N GLY A 349 44.42 -24.59 -13.79
CA GLY A 349 45.02 -23.56 -14.67
C GLY A 349 44.98 -22.12 -14.13
N THR A 350 46.10 -21.71 -13.54
CA THR A 350 46.79 -20.39 -13.64
C THR A 350 46.00 -19.08 -13.77
N SER A 351 46.15 -18.22 -12.76
CA SER A 351 45.94 -16.76 -12.83
C SER A 351 46.97 -16.05 -13.73
N PRO A 352 46.62 -14.86 -14.24
CA PRO A 352 47.55 -13.74 -14.05
C PRO A 352 46.87 -12.42 -13.63
N THR A 353 47.69 -11.57 -13.04
CA THR A 353 47.42 -10.23 -12.50
C THR A 353 47.47 -9.15 -13.59
N ARG A 354 46.66 -8.07 -13.48
CA ARG A 354 47.05 -6.74 -14.04
C ARG A 354 46.31 -5.53 -13.44
N ARG A 355 47.11 -4.74 -12.70
CA ARG A 355 47.27 -3.27 -12.62
C ARG A 355 46.07 -2.33 -12.36
N VAL A 356 46.23 -1.65 -11.23
CA VAL A 356 45.81 -0.27 -10.91
C VAL A 356 46.47 0.73 -11.87
N ILE A 357 45.69 1.67 -12.41
CA ILE A 357 46.16 2.99 -12.82
C ILE A 357 45.19 4.02 -12.22
N SER A 358 45.79 5.01 -11.57
CA SER A 358 45.20 6.13 -10.86
C SER A 358 44.87 7.32 -11.78
N GLU A 359 44.04 8.21 -11.23
CA GLU A 359 43.85 9.64 -11.56
C GLU A 359 42.81 9.99 -12.64
N PHE A 360 41.72 10.62 -12.19
CA PHE A 360 41.30 11.95 -12.68
C PHE A 360 40.65 12.72 -11.52
N LYS A 361 40.99 14.01 -11.42
CA LYS A 361 40.53 15.00 -10.42
C LYS A 361 40.06 16.25 -11.18
N PRO A 362 39.49 17.28 -10.52
CA PRO A 362 38.06 17.57 -10.44
C PRO A 362 37.64 18.78 -11.31
N PHE A 363 36.33 19.02 -11.45
CA PHE A 363 35.79 20.34 -11.79
C PHE A 363 34.84 20.81 -10.69
N ALA A 364 34.97 22.08 -10.34
CA ALA A 364 34.30 22.75 -9.24
C ALA A 364 33.23 23.75 -9.73
N ALA A 365 32.32 24.00 -8.79
CA ALA A 365 31.58 25.25 -8.52
C ALA A 365 30.35 25.63 -9.36
N GLY A 366 29.25 25.83 -8.63
CA GLY A 366 28.11 26.66 -8.96
C GLY A 366 27.23 26.86 -7.73
N ALA A 367 27.41 28.00 -7.05
CA ALA A 367 26.79 28.36 -5.78
C ALA A 367 25.31 28.81 -5.92
N GLY A 368 24.54 28.66 -4.84
CA GLY A 368 23.24 29.30 -4.62
C GLY A 368 22.92 29.35 -3.12
N LEU A 369 22.86 30.57 -2.58
CA LEU A 369 22.72 30.97 -1.17
C LEU A 369 21.28 30.91 -0.63
N SER A 370 21.12 30.69 0.69
CA SER A 370 20.42 31.58 1.68
C SER A 370 20.23 30.85 3.03
N VAL A 371 21.06 31.09 4.07
CA VAL A 371 20.87 32.01 5.25
C VAL A 371 19.73 31.54 6.20
N ALA A 372 20.01 30.83 7.31
CA ALA A 372 20.36 31.28 8.69
C ALA A 372 19.29 32.22 9.31
N ASP A 373 18.77 32.06 10.54
CA ASP A 373 19.39 31.98 11.88
C ASP A 373 18.23 31.64 12.88
N ALA A 374 18.35 30.99 14.04
CA ALA A 374 19.11 31.32 15.25
C ALA A 374 18.93 30.20 16.35
N PRO A 375 19.46 30.29 17.60
CA PRO A 375 20.80 29.78 17.93
C PRO A 375 20.92 28.88 19.21
N LEU A 376 22.07 28.19 19.29
CA LEU A 376 22.91 27.87 20.47
C LEU A 376 22.37 27.08 21.69
N VAL A 377 22.92 25.86 21.90
CA VAL A 377 23.62 25.44 23.14
C VAL A 377 24.83 24.57 22.77
N VAL A 378 25.98 24.87 23.37
CA VAL A 378 27.29 24.21 23.22
C VAL A 378 27.52 23.26 24.40
N GLY A 379 28.04 22.05 24.16
CA GLY A 379 28.47 21.13 25.23
C GLY A 379 29.10 19.80 24.77
N ALA A 380 30.41 19.84 24.50
CA ALA A 380 31.48 18.84 24.70
C ALA A 380 31.31 17.32 24.38
N GLU A 381 32.04 16.92 23.33
CA GLU A 381 33.07 15.86 23.21
C GLU A 381 32.79 14.35 23.41
N ASN A 382 33.17 13.61 22.34
CA ASN A 382 33.67 12.23 22.22
C ASN A 382 32.69 11.03 22.33
N ALA A 383 32.17 10.64 21.16
CA ALA A 383 31.77 9.25 20.85
C ALA A 383 32.14 8.93 19.39
N PRO A 384 32.54 7.69 19.06
CA PRO A 384 33.09 7.34 17.75
C PRO A 384 32.04 7.47 16.65
N LYS A 385 32.45 8.04 15.51
CA LYS A 385 31.66 8.09 14.26
C LYS A 385 31.34 6.67 13.81
N VAL A 386 30.08 6.28 13.96
CA VAL A 386 29.47 5.23 13.15
C VAL A 386 29.23 5.87 11.79
N GLU A 387 30.04 5.50 10.80
CA GLU A 387 29.84 5.96 9.43
C GLU A 387 28.52 5.36 8.89
N ASP A 388 27.67 6.27 8.40
CA ASP A 388 26.34 6.12 7.83
C ASP A 388 26.03 4.74 7.19
N SER A 389 25.11 4.01 7.81
CA SER A 389 24.23 3.06 7.12
C SER A 389 23.06 3.76 6.39
N ASP A 390 22.92 5.09 6.53
CA ASP A 390 21.66 5.78 6.29
C ASP A 390 21.48 6.31 4.86
N GLU A 391 22.48 6.22 3.98
CA GLU A 391 22.32 6.65 2.57
C GLU A 391 21.63 5.61 1.68
N VAL A 392 21.72 4.32 2.03
CA VAL A 392 21.15 3.23 1.22
C VAL A 392 19.64 3.07 1.47
N ASP A 393 19.17 3.41 2.67
CA ASP A 393 17.74 3.45 3.03
C ASP A 393 17.05 4.74 2.58
N LYS A 394 17.80 5.83 2.32
CA LYS A 394 17.24 7.11 1.86
C LYS A 394 16.77 7.12 0.40
N LEU A 395 17.22 6.18 -0.44
CA LEU A 395 16.85 6.15 -1.86
C LEU A 395 15.63 5.28 -2.19
N ALA A 396 15.13 4.49 -1.22
CA ALA A 396 13.91 3.72 -1.35
C ALA A 396 12.77 4.44 -0.61
N GLN A 397 12.04 5.28 -1.36
CA GLN A 397 10.74 5.84 -0.99
C GLN A 397 10.75 6.84 0.19
N SER A 398 11.04 8.12 -0.09
CA SER A 398 10.63 9.21 0.80
C SER A 398 9.10 9.35 0.76
N VAL A 399 8.40 8.89 1.79
CA VAL A 399 6.99 9.22 2.02
C VAL A 399 6.97 10.55 2.76
N GLU A 400 6.47 11.59 2.10
CA GLU A 400 6.43 12.95 2.64
C GLU A 400 5.01 13.47 2.62
N LEU A 401 4.58 14.10 3.71
CA LEU A 401 3.33 14.84 3.74
C LEU A 401 3.61 16.29 3.34
N ARG A 402 3.21 16.67 2.13
CA ARG A 402 3.41 18.01 1.60
C ARG A 402 2.20 18.88 1.85
N PHE A 403 2.44 20.16 2.07
CA PHE A 403 1.41 21.19 2.08
C PHE A 403 1.54 21.98 0.79
N ALA A 404 0.50 21.93 -0.04
CA ALA A 404 0.50 22.61 -1.32
C ALA A 404 -0.93 23.02 -1.71
N GLY A 405 -1.04 23.90 -2.69
CA GLY A 405 -2.33 24.16 -3.34
C GLY A 405 -2.97 22.85 -3.81
N ILE A 406 -4.29 22.75 -3.69
CA ILE A 406 -5.04 21.54 -4.04
C ILE A 406 -4.65 21.01 -5.42
N SER A 407 -4.39 19.71 -5.54
CA SER A 407 -4.04 19.09 -6.82
C SER A 407 -5.28 18.79 -7.68
N LEU A 408 -5.07 18.64 -8.99
CA LEU A 408 -6.15 18.19 -9.90
C LEU A 408 -6.65 16.79 -9.52
N GLU A 409 -5.78 15.91 -9.03
CA GLU A 409 -6.15 14.56 -8.58
C GLU A 409 -7.05 14.61 -7.35
N GLN A 410 -6.75 15.47 -6.37
CA GLN A 410 -7.62 15.70 -5.22
C GLN A 410 -8.98 16.27 -5.65
N ALA A 411 -9.00 17.23 -6.57
CA ALA A 411 -10.27 17.76 -7.11
C ALA A 411 -11.11 16.70 -7.84
N LYS A 412 -10.46 15.80 -8.60
CA LYS A 412 -11.12 14.63 -9.21
C LYS A 412 -11.72 13.71 -8.14
N ARG A 413 -10.97 13.39 -7.09
CA ARG A 413 -11.47 12.56 -5.98
C ARG A 413 -12.63 13.20 -5.24
N ILE A 414 -12.59 14.50 -4.98
CA ILE A 414 -13.73 15.25 -4.42
C ILE A 414 -14.95 15.11 -5.33
N THR A 415 -14.77 15.24 -6.65
CA THR A 415 -15.84 15.14 -7.64
C THR A 415 -16.48 13.76 -7.65
N ILE A 416 -15.67 12.69 -7.71
CA ILE A 416 -16.15 11.30 -7.70
C ILE A 416 -16.84 10.97 -6.37
N ALA A 417 -16.24 11.33 -5.24
CA ALA A 417 -16.84 11.10 -3.92
C ALA A 417 -18.19 11.80 -3.76
N SER A 418 -18.27 13.05 -4.23
CA SER A 418 -19.49 13.86 -4.18
C SER A 418 -20.61 13.23 -5.01
N ALA A 419 -20.28 12.70 -6.18
CA ALA A 419 -21.22 11.96 -7.01
C ALA A 419 -21.78 10.76 -6.24
N TRP A 420 -20.93 9.82 -5.80
CA TRP A 420 -21.38 8.60 -5.12
C TRP A 420 -22.27 8.85 -3.90
N ARG A 421 -21.96 9.87 -3.09
CA ARG A 421 -22.67 10.16 -1.83
C ARG A 421 -24.06 10.78 -2.01
N THR A 422 -24.34 11.38 -3.16
CA THR A 422 -25.61 12.08 -3.45
C THR A 422 -26.50 11.22 -4.33
N ALA A 423 -25.96 10.66 -5.41
CA ALA A 423 -26.56 9.59 -6.19
C ALA A 423 -25.48 8.90 -7.04
N PRO A 424 -25.45 7.56 -7.11
CA PRO A 424 -24.40 6.85 -7.84
C PRO A 424 -24.30 7.36 -9.29
N PRO A 425 -23.11 7.72 -9.80
CA PRO A 425 -22.94 8.16 -11.17
C PRO A 425 -23.42 7.05 -12.12
N ARG A 426 -24.13 7.43 -13.18
CA ARG A 426 -24.58 6.47 -14.19
C ARG A 426 -23.34 5.84 -14.85
N ALA A 427 -23.30 4.51 -14.86
CA ALA A 427 -22.29 3.72 -15.53
C ALA A 427 -22.25 3.99 -17.04
#